data_AF-A0A8C7CMH6-F1
#
_entry.id   AF-A0A8C7CMH6-F1
#
_cell.length_a   1.000
_cell.length_b   1.000
_cell.length_c   1.000
_cell.angle_alpha   90.00
_cell.angle_beta   90.00
_cell.angle_gamma   90.00
#
_symmetry.space_group_name_H-M   'P 1'
#
loop_
_entity.id
_entity.type
_entity.pdbx_description
1 polymer ?
#
loop_
_entity_poly.entity_id
_entity_poly.type
_entity_poly.pdbx_seq_one_letter_code
_entity_poly.pdbx_strand_id
1 'polypeptide(L)'
;MIPFYFQIVFYEDRNFQGRSYECSSDCSDMGSYLSRCHSCRVESGCWMLYNRNNYMGNQYFMRRGEYPDYMQHLGMSDCIKSCRMIAMHRGNYRMRIYERERELRRSDARDDERL
;
A
#
# COMPACT_ATOMS: atom_id res chain seq x y z
N MET A 1 0.93 -21.34 15.00
CA MET A 1 1.28 -20.06 14.35
C MET A 1 0.15 -19.74 13.41
N ILE A 2 -0.72 -18.76 13.72
CA ILE A 2 -1.81 -18.39 12.82
C ILE A 2 -1.17 -17.69 11.62
N PRO A 3 -1.37 -18.15 10.37
CA PRO A 3 -0.89 -17.41 9.21
C PRO A 3 -1.53 -16.03 9.25
N PHE A 4 -0.71 -14.98 9.12
CA PHE A 4 -1.23 -13.63 8.94
C PHE A 4 -1.97 -13.61 7.60
N TYR A 5 -3.28 -13.73 7.67
CA TYR A 5 -4.15 -13.61 6.52
C TYR A 5 -4.23 -12.13 6.14
N PHE A 6 -3.99 -11.80 4.87
CA PHE A 6 -4.13 -10.46 4.31
C PHE A 6 -5.35 -10.45 3.41
N GLN A 7 -6.20 -9.45 3.56
CA GLN A 7 -7.39 -9.32 2.75
C GLN A 7 -7.80 -7.85 2.66
N ILE A 8 -8.10 -7.44 1.43
CA ILE A 8 -8.67 -6.14 1.08
C ILE A 8 -9.76 -6.35 0.04
N VAL A 9 -10.86 -5.62 0.16
CA VAL A 9 -11.95 -5.61 -0.81
C VAL A 9 -12.03 -4.23 -1.44
N PHE A 10 -11.97 -4.17 -2.76
CA PHE A 10 -12.14 -2.95 -3.55
C PHE A 10 -13.55 -2.89 -4.12
N TYR A 11 -14.12 -1.70 -4.20
CA TYR A 11 -15.45 -1.45 -4.75
C TYR A 11 -15.39 -0.38 -5.83
N GLU A 12 -16.14 -0.58 -6.91
CA GLU A 12 -16.19 0.38 -8.01
C GLU A 12 -16.75 1.72 -7.56
N ASP A 13 -17.79 1.73 -6.71
CA ASP A 13 -18.46 2.95 -6.28
C ASP A 13 -18.14 3.31 -4.81
N ARG A 14 -18.60 4.48 -4.37
CA ARG A 14 -18.44 4.94 -2.98
C ARG A 14 -19.31 4.14 -2.02
N ASN A 15 -19.00 4.21 -0.73
CA ASN A 15 -19.77 3.57 0.35
C ASN A 15 -19.95 2.05 0.14
N PHE A 16 -18.92 1.40 -0.43
CA PHE A 16 -18.86 -0.06 -0.60
C PHE A 16 -19.94 -0.61 -1.54
N GLN A 17 -20.29 0.16 -2.57
CA GLN A 17 -21.32 -0.19 -3.54
C GLN A 17 -20.74 -0.59 -4.90
N GLY A 18 -21.60 -1.13 -5.76
CA GLY A 18 -21.24 -1.55 -7.11
C GLY A 18 -20.51 -2.89 -7.14
N ARG A 19 -19.77 -3.15 -8.22
CA ARG A 19 -18.96 -4.36 -8.34
C ARG A 19 -17.81 -4.32 -7.35
N SER A 20 -17.48 -5.47 -6.77
CA SER A 20 -16.36 -5.61 -5.85
C SER A 20 -15.32 -6.60 -6.37
N TYR A 21 -14.07 -6.40 -5.94
CA TYR A 21 -12.96 -7.32 -6.14
C TYR A 21 -12.24 -7.55 -4.82
N GLU A 22 -12.18 -8.81 -4.40
CA GLU A 22 -11.45 -9.23 -3.21
C GLU A 22 -10.03 -9.64 -3.59
N CYS A 23 -9.05 -9.12 -2.83
CA CYS A 23 -7.64 -9.35 -3.06
C CYS A 23 -6.95 -9.78 -1.76
N SER A 24 -6.16 -10.84 -1.85
CA SER A 24 -5.40 -11.43 -0.74
C SER A 24 -3.91 -11.61 -1.04
N SER A 25 -3.45 -11.06 -2.18
CA SER A 25 -2.05 -11.07 -2.62
C SER A 25 -1.67 -9.73 -3.26
N ASP A 26 -0.39 -9.55 -3.58
CA ASP A 26 0.03 -8.43 -4.44
C ASP A 26 -0.70 -8.52 -5.80
N CYS A 27 -1.13 -7.37 -6.33
CA CYS A 27 -1.83 -7.27 -7.61
C CYS A 27 -1.22 -6.11 -8.42
N SER A 28 -0.52 -6.44 -9.52
CA SER A 28 0.15 -5.45 -10.37
C SER A 28 -0.77 -4.75 -11.36
N ASP A 29 -1.94 -5.31 -11.65
CA ASP A 29 -2.92 -4.73 -12.57
C ASP A 29 -4.35 -5.10 -12.16
N MET A 30 -5.09 -4.09 -11.70
CA MET A 30 -6.49 -4.24 -11.33
C MET A 30 -7.46 -4.08 -12.49
N GLY A 31 -7.00 -3.65 -13.67
CA GLY A 31 -7.85 -3.28 -14.80
C GLY A 31 -8.72 -4.42 -15.32
N SER A 32 -8.29 -5.67 -15.16
CA SER A 32 -9.09 -6.86 -15.50
C SER A 32 -10.19 -7.20 -14.50
N TYR A 33 -10.11 -6.68 -13.27
CA TYR A 33 -11.05 -6.98 -12.20
C TYR A 33 -12.07 -5.86 -11.98
N LEU A 34 -11.60 -4.61 -12.01
CA LEU A 34 -12.42 -3.42 -11.80
C LEU A 34 -12.09 -2.34 -12.84
N SER A 35 -13.12 -1.70 -13.38
CA SER A 35 -12.95 -0.58 -14.32
C SER A 35 -12.51 0.70 -13.60
N ARG A 36 -13.00 0.87 -12.38
CA ARG A 36 -12.72 1.96 -11.46
C ARG A 36 -12.72 1.47 -10.02
N CYS A 37 -12.29 2.31 -9.10
CA CYS A 37 -12.41 2.06 -7.67
C CYS A 37 -12.63 3.40 -6.97
N HIS A 38 -13.55 3.43 -6.00
CA HIS A 38 -13.89 4.63 -5.24
C HIS A 38 -13.95 4.37 -3.72
N SER A 39 -14.07 3.12 -3.31
CA SER A 39 -14.02 2.74 -1.89
C SER A 39 -13.34 1.39 -1.69
N CYS A 40 -12.80 1.14 -0.50
CA CYS A 40 -12.21 -0.16 -0.15
C CYS A 40 -12.36 -0.48 1.35
N ARG A 41 -12.27 -1.76 1.69
CA ARG A 41 -12.23 -2.26 3.06
C ARG A 41 -11.01 -3.12 3.23
N VAL A 42 -10.16 -2.77 4.19
CA VAL A 42 -9.03 -3.62 4.59
C VAL A 42 -9.50 -4.47 5.74
N GLU A 43 -9.79 -5.73 5.47
CA GLU A 43 -10.20 -6.71 6.47
C GLU A 43 -9.00 -7.11 7.34
N SER A 44 -7.83 -7.29 6.73
CA SER A 44 -6.62 -7.67 7.47
C SER A 44 -5.31 -7.26 6.78
N GLY A 45 -4.29 -7.08 7.62
CA GLY A 45 -2.95 -6.65 7.20
C GLY A 45 -2.83 -5.15 6.96
N CYS A 46 -1.73 -4.76 6.31
CA CYS A 46 -1.51 -3.44 5.76
C CYS A 46 -1.22 -3.56 4.27
N TRP A 47 -1.66 -2.57 3.51
CA TRP A 47 -1.56 -2.54 2.06
C TRP A 47 -0.97 -1.21 1.60
N MET A 48 -0.13 -1.26 0.57
CA MET A 48 0.24 -0.10 -0.22
C MET A 48 -0.56 -0.12 -1.51
N LEU A 49 -1.33 0.92 -1.78
CA LEU A 49 -2.09 1.08 -3.02
C LEU A 49 -1.42 2.09 -3.94
N TYR A 50 -1.59 1.91 -5.24
CA TYR A 50 -0.96 2.73 -6.27
C TYR A 50 -1.97 3.16 -7.33
N ASN A 51 -1.85 4.38 -7.83
CA ASN A 51 -2.73 4.91 -8.89
C ASN A 51 -2.32 4.48 -10.31
N ARG A 52 -1.17 3.83 -10.50
CA ARG A 52 -0.78 3.23 -11.78
C ARG A 52 -0.52 1.73 -11.64
N ASN A 53 -0.54 1.04 -12.77
CA ASN A 53 -0.18 -0.38 -12.84
C ASN A 53 1.29 -0.58 -12.42
N ASN A 54 1.63 -1.81 -12.06
CA ASN A 54 2.99 -2.23 -11.72
C ASN A 54 3.63 -1.46 -10.56
N TYR A 55 2.83 -1.07 -9.56
CA TYR A 55 3.27 -0.43 -8.32
C TYR A 55 3.92 0.96 -8.54
N MET A 56 3.41 1.68 -9.54
CA MET A 56 3.94 2.99 -9.93
C MET A 56 3.03 4.14 -9.51
N GLY A 57 3.61 5.34 -9.47
CA GLY A 57 2.87 6.57 -9.18
C GLY A 57 2.71 6.86 -7.70
N ASN A 58 1.61 7.53 -7.36
CA ASN A 58 1.30 7.94 -5.99
C ASN A 58 0.97 6.71 -5.14
N GLN A 59 1.46 6.72 -3.90
CA GLN A 59 1.36 5.59 -2.98
C GLN A 59 0.44 5.95 -1.82
N TYR A 60 -0.43 5.02 -1.44
CA TYR A 60 -1.40 5.21 -0.38
C TYR A 60 -1.36 4.04 0.57
N PHE A 61 -0.93 4.33 1.79
CA PHE A 61 -0.81 3.33 2.83
C PHE A 61 -2.16 3.12 3.53
N MET A 62 -2.64 1.88 3.52
CA MET A 62 -3.93 1.50 4.11
C MET A 62 -3.70 0.46 5.21
N ARG A 63 -4.27 0.74 6.40
CA ARG A 63 -4.38 -0.24 7.50
C ARG A 63 -5.76 -0.85 7.53
N ARG A 64 -5.93 -1.92 8.32
CA ARG A 64 -7.25 -2.46 8.66
C ARG A 64 -8.25 -1.35 8.97
N GLY A 65 -9.39 -1.36 8.29
CA GLY A 65 -10.40 -0.31 8.39
C GLY A 65 -11.24 -0.16 7.13
N GLU A 66 -12.21 0.74 7.21
CA GLU A 66 -13.16 1.04 6.13
C GLU A 66 -12.85 2.40 5.50
N TYR A 67 -12.81 2.46 4.17
CA TYR A 67 -12.50 3.66 3.40
C TYR A 67 -13.63 3.92 2.38
N PRO A 68 -14.73 4.56 2.80
CA PRO A 68 -15.95 4.70 1.99
C PRO A 68 -15.81 5.69 0.83
N ASP A 69 -14.85 6.62 0.91
CA ASP A 69 -14.49 7.55 -0.16
C ASP A 69 -13.03 7.99 0.03
N TYR A 70 -12.09 7.27 -0.58
CA TYR A 70 -10.67 7.67 -0.46
C TYR A 70 -10.32 8.87 -1.34
N MET A 71 -11.14 9.26 -2.31
CA MET A 71 -10.91 10.45 -3.13
C MET A 71 -10.99 11.72 -2.29
N GLN A 72 -11.99 11.80 -1.42
CA GLN A 72 -12.20 12.96 -0.55
C GLN A 72 -11.15 13.04 0.58
N HIS A 73 -10.75 11.91 1.14
CA HIS A 73 -9.87 11.87 2.32
C HIS A 73 -8.37 11.85 2.01
N LEU A 74 -7.96 11.33 0.86
CA LEU A 74 -6.54 11.19 0.49
C LEU A 74 -6.14 12.08 -0.70
N GLY A 75 -7.03 12.96 -1.18
CA GLY A 75 -6.78 13.82 -2.33
C GLY A 75 -6.56 13.04 -3.63
N MET A 76 -7.13 11.83 -3.71
CA MET A 76 -6.96 10.94 -4.86
C MET A 76 -7.91 11.35 -5.98
N SER A 77 -7.38 11.92 -7.05
CA SER A 77 -8.15 12.12 -8.29
C SER A 77 -8.25 10.83 -9.12
N ASP A 78 -7.31 9.92 -8.91
CA ASP A 78 -7.07 8.79 -9.78
C ASP A 78 -7.52 7.47 -9.15
N CYS A 79 -8.03 6.58 -9.99
CA CYS A 79 -8.41 5.22 -9.61
C CYS A 79 -7.20 4.41 -9.14
N ILE A 80 -7.39 3.56 -8.13
CA ILE A 80 -6.41 2.55 -7.76
C ILE A 80 -6.23 1.52 -8.88
N LYS A 81 -4.98 1.18 -9.18
CA LYS A 81 -4.59 0.32 -10.31
C LYS A 81 -3.67 -0.84 -9.95
N SER A 82 -2.92 -0.74 -8.85
CA SER A 82 -2.16 -1.86 -8.30
C SER A 82 -2.03 -1.77 -6.77
N CYS A 83 -1.75 -2.89 -6.11
CA CYS A 83 -1.59 -2.96 -4.65
C CYS A 83 -0.55 -4.00 -4.21
N ARG A 84 0.05 -3.77 -3.04
CA ARG A 84 0.99 -4.69 -2.39
C ARG A 84 0.68 -4.87 -0.92
N MET A 85 0.84 -6.08 -0.42
CA MET A 85 0.84 -6.38 1.00
C MET A 85 2.12 -5.85 1.63
N ILE A 86 1.97 -5.21 2.79
CA ILE A 86 3.10 -4.74 3.59
C ILE A 86 3.33 -5.75 4.70
N ALA A 87 4.42 -6.50 4.58
CA ALA A 87 4.84 -7.45 5.60
C ALA A 87 5.04 -6.75 6.94
N MET A 88 4.46 -7.30 7.99
CA MET A 88 4.63 -6.80 9.35
C MET A 88 6.03 -7.15 9.84
N HIS A 89 6.91 -6.16 9.90
CA HIS A 89 8.20 -6.32 10.55
C HIS A 89 8.00 -6.47 12.07
N ARG A 90 8.54 -7.53 12.66
CA ARG A 90 8.53 -7.78 14.11
C ARG A 90 9.91 -7.48 14.68
N GLY A 91 10.19 -6.20 14.91
CA GLY A 91 11.49 -5.75 15.42
C GLY A 91 11.50 -4.25 15.67
N ASN A 92 12.64 -3.74 16.12
CA ASN A 92 12.82 -2.32 16.39
C ASN A 92 12.93 -1.56 15.07
N TYR A 93 12.06 -0.58 14.87
CA TYR A 93 12.16 0.34 13.74
C TYR A 93 13.24 1.39 14.02
N ARG A 94 14.13 1.63 13.05
CA ARG A 94 15.13 2.70 13.09
C ARG A 94 15.09 3.47 11.77
N MET A 95 14.84 4.78 11.84
CA MET A 95 14.89 5.68 10.69
C MET A 95 16.05 6.65 10.87
N ARG A 96 16.85 6.83 9.82
CA ARG A 96 17.87 7.89 9.73
C ARG A 96 17.57 8.71 8.48
N ILE A 97 17.44 10.02 8.65
CA ILE A 97 17.20 10.95 7.54
C ILE A 97 18.48 11.80 7.42
N TYR A 98 19.02 11.85 6.21
CA TYR A 98 20.21 12.63 5.90
C TYR A 98 19.83 13.78 4.98
N GLU A 99 20.45 14.93 5.18
CA GLU A 99 20.23 16.09 4.34
C GLU A 99 20.85 15.90 2.95
N ARG A 100 22.00 15.22 2.88
CA ARG A 100 22.77 15.02 1.64
C ARG A 100 23.09 13.55 1.38
N GLU A 101 23.02 13.14 0.12
CA GLU A 101 23.38 11.77 -0.33
C GLU A 101 24.81 11.36 0.08
N ARG A 102 25.75 12.30 0.11
CA ARG A 102 27.14 12.04 0.52
C ARG A 102 27.26 11.58 1.98
N GLU A 103 26.34 12.00 2.85
CA GLU A 103 26.34 11.63 4.27
C GLU A 103 25.82 10.21 4.46
N LEU A 104 24.81 9.81 3.69
CA LEU A 104 24.32 8.44 3.61
C LEU A 104 25.45 7.49 3.16
N ARG A 105 26.14 7.80 2.06
CA ARG A 105 27.27 6.96 1.60
C ARG A 105 28.37 6.78 2.65
N ARG A 106 28.63 7.83 3.44
CA ARG A 106 29.62 7.77 4.54
C ARG A 106 29.12 7.00 5.76
N SER A 107 27.82 7.00 6.05
CA SER A 107 27.29 6.16 7.13
C SER A 107 27.39 4.69 6.79
N ASP A 108 27.02 4.32 5.57
CA ASP A 108 26.98 2.92 5.14
C ASP A 108 28.40 2.32 5.13
N ALA A 109 29.38 3.06 4.62
CA ALA A 109 30.79 2.64 4.64
C ALA A 109 31.35 2.43 6.07
N ARG A 110 30.90 3.21 7.06
CA ARG A 110 31.35 3.06 8.46
C ARG A 110 30.65 1.91 9.18
N ASP A 111 29.40 1.61 8.80
CA ASP A 111 28.66 0.49 9.38
C ASP A 111 29.22 -0.84 8.82
N ASP A 112 29.67 -0.89 7.55
CA ASP A 112 30.37 -2.04 6.96
C ASP A 112 31.74 -2.32 7.60
N GLU A 113 32.50 -1.28 7.99
CA GLU A 113 33.82 -1.42 8.64
C GLU A 113 33.72 -1.85 10.12
N ARG A 114 32.52 -1.84 10.71
CA ARG A 114 32.26 -2.28 12.09
C ARG A 114 31.76 -3.73 12.19
N LEU A 115 31.60 -4.42 11.07
CA LEU A 115 31.29 -5.85 10.99
C LEU A 115 32.57 -6.66 10.77
#